data_AF-A0A915NII8-F1
#
_entry.id   AF-A0A915NII8-F1
#
_cell.length_a   1.000
_cell.length_b   1.000
_cell.length_c   1.000
_cell.angle_alpha   90.00
_cell.angle_beta   90.00
_cell.angle_gamma   90.00
#
_symmetry.space_group_name_H-M   'P 1'
#
loop_
_entity.id
_entity.type
_entity.pdbx_description
1 polymer ?
#
loop_
_entity_poly.entity_id
_entity_poly.type
_entity_poly.pdbx_seq_one_letter_code
_entity_poly.pdbx_strand_id
1 'polypeptide(L)'
;MSTSSPNSSSNRVLTVDTINPNVITMEYAVRGPIVIRAVELEKELENGTKLPFDRVIKANIGDAHAMGQTPITFIRQVIACTTDPSLLKTNLYPEDVKQKALSLLGACGGGSVGL
;
A
#
# COMPACT_ATOMS: atom_id res chain seq x y z
N MET A 1 -54.44 -2.11 28.96
CA MET A 1 -53.36 -1.11 29.16
C MET A 1 -52.14 -1.63 28.43
N SER A 2 -51.90 -1.11 27.23
CA SER A 2 -50.85 -1.61 26.33
C SER A 2 -49.73 -0.57 26.29
N THR A 3 -48.58 -0.90 26.88
CA THR A 3 -47.39 -0.06 26.84
C THR A 3 -46.63 -0.32 25.54
N SER A 4 -46.78 0.59 24.56
CA SER A 4 -45.96 0.59 23.35
C SER A 4 -44.56 1.12 23.68
N SER A 5 -43.54 0.26 23.58
CA SER A 5 -42.15 0.67 23.59
C SER A 5 -41.82 1.40 22.28
N PRO A 6 -41.21 2.60 22.31
CA PRO A 6 -40.81 3.27 21.08
C PRO A 6 -39.63 2.52 20.49
N ASN A 7 -39.85 1.90 19.34
CA ASN A 7 -38.81 1.26 18.54
C ASN A 7 -37.95 2.38 17.91
N SER A 8 -36.97 2.87 18.68
CA SER A 8 -35.94 3.78 18.19
C SER A 8 -35.03 2.99 17.27
N SER A 9 -35.37 2.96 15.97
CA SER A 9 -34.41 2.66 14.92
C SER A 9 -33.38 3.79 14.87
N SER A 10 -32.49 3.84 15.87
CA SER A 10 -31.29 4.64 15.79
C SER A 10 -30.56 4.20 14.53
N ASN A 11 -30.42 5.14 13.61
CA ASN A 11 -29.68 4.93 12.38
C ASN A 11 -28.27 4.53 12.82
N ARG A 12 -27.89 3.26 12.62
CA ARG A 12 -26.58 2.71 13.03
C ARG A 12 -25.49 3.29 12.13
N VAL A 13 -25.24 4.58 12.31
CA VAL A 13 -24.26 5.37 11.56
C VAL A 13 -23.01 5.45 12.38
N LEU A 14 -21.88 5.11 11.75
CA LEU A 14 -20.58 5.23 12.36
C LEU A 14 -20.21 6.72 12.48
N THR A 15 -20.08 7.21 13.70
CA THR A 15 -19.55 8.54 14.06
C THR A 15 -18.30 8.40 14.92
N VAL A 16 -17.52 9.47 15.05
CA VAL A 16 -16.35 9.51 15.96
C VAL A 16 -16.74 9.13 17.39
N ASP A 17 -17.95 9.48 17.83
CA ASP A 17 -18.44 9.16 19.18
C ASP A 17 -18.84 7.68 19.36
N THR A 18 -19.04 6.95 18.25
CA THR A 18 -19.51 5.54 18.27
C THR A 18 -18.44 4.52 17.92
N ILE A 19 -17.25 4.96 17.50
CA ILE A 19 -16.11 4.06 17.22
C ILE A 19 -15.38 3.68 18.50
N ASN A 20 -14.58 2.62 18.42
CA ASN A 20 -13.78 2.15 19.55
C ASN A 20 -12.85 3.26 20.07
N PRO A 21 -12.90 3.62 21.37
CA PRO A 21 -12.09 4.70 21.92
C PRO A 21 -10.57 4.43 21.77
N ASN A 22 -10.14 3.17 21.72
CA ASN A 22 -8.75 2.82 21.49
C ASN A 22 -8.25 3.25 20.09
N VAL A 23 -9.13 3.34 19.09
CA VAL A 23 -8.80 3.85 17.76
C VAL A 23 -8.64 5.38 17.78
N ILE A 24 -9.41 6.07 18.63
CA ILE A 24 -9.34 7.52 18.79
C ILE A 24 -8.02 7.93 19.47
N THR A 25 -7.60 7.18 20.49
CA THR A 25 -6.37 7.46 21.25
C THR A 25 -5.11 6.90 20.60
N MET A 26 -5.24 6.04 19.58
CA MET A 26 -4.09 5.44 18.91
C MET A 26 -3.36 6.47 18.05
N GLU A 27 -2.06 6.61 18.27
CA GLU A 27 -1.19 7.46 17.46
C GLU A 27 -0.27 6.63 16.56
N TYR A 28 -0.17 7.03 15.29
CA TYR A 28 0.77 6.45 14.34
C TYR A 28 1.67 7.55 13.75
N ALA A 29 2.74 7.86 14.48
CA ALA A 29 3.62 8.99 14.21
C ALA A 29 4.25 8.97 12.80
N VAL A 30 4.46 7.79 12.21
CA VAL A 30 5.07 7.61 10.88
C VAL A 30 4.22 8.24 9.76
N ARG A 31 2.91 8.42 9.98
CA ARG A 31 1.98 9.13 9.08
C ARG A 31 1.20 10.22 9.82
N GLY A 32 1.84 10.86 10.80
CA GLY A 32 1.26 11.92 11.61
C GLY A 32 1.29 13.32 10.96
N PRO A 33 1.18 14.39 11.76
CA PRO A 33 1.05 15.77 11.29
C PRO A 33 2.16 16.25 10.35
N ILE A 34 3.40 15.77 10.53
CA ILE A 34 4.54 16.14 9.69
C ILE A 34 4.31 15.68 8.24
N VAL A 35 3.80 14.46 8.05
CA VAL A 35 3.54 13.92 6.71
C VAL A 35 2.35 14.63 6.07
N ILE A 36 1.34 14.99 6.86
CA ILE A 36 0.20 15.79 6.38
C ILE A 36 0.70 17.14 5.88
N ARG A 37 1.51 17.86 6.66
CA ARG A 37 2.09 19.14 6.25
C ARG A 37 2.99 19.00 5.02
N ALA A 38 3.78 17.93 4.94
CA ALA A 38 4.60 17.65 3.76
C ALA A 38 3.76 17.54 2.47
N VAL A 39 2.59 16.89 2.53
CA VAL A 39 1.66 16.78 1.40
C VAL A 39 1.02 18.14 1.05
N GLU A 40 0.71 18.97 2.03
CA GLU A 40 0.23 20.34 1.79
C GLU A 40 1.28 21.19 1.07
N LEU A 41 2.54 21.13 1.53
CA LEU A 41 3.66 21.85 0.91
C LEU A 41 3.90 21.40 -0.54
N GLU A 42 3.77 20.10 -0.84
CA GLU A 42 3.82 19.59 -2.21
C GLU A 42 2.73 20.23 -3.09
N LYS A 43 1.49 20.32 -2.60
CA LYS A 43 0.39 20.97 -3.33
C LYS A 43 0.60 22.48 -3.50
N GLU A 44 1.15 23.15 -2.48
CA GLU A 44 1.51 24.57 -2.57
C GLU A 44 2.53 24.80 -3.71
N LEU A 45 3.56 23.96 -3.79
CA LEU A 45 4.57 23.98 -4.85
C LEU A 45 3.97 23.70 -6.24
N GLU A 46 3.11 22.68 -6.36
CA GLU A 46 2.40 22.34 -7.61
C GLU A 46 1.52 23.50 -8.11
N ASN A 47 0.91 24.26 -7.18
CA ASN A 47 0.13 25.46 -7.49
C ASN A 47 1.01 26.70 -7.77
N GLY A 48 2.33 26.56 -7.81
CA GLY A 48 3.27 27.63 -8.15
C GLY A 48 3.61 28.58 -7.00
N THR A 49 3.32 28.18 -5.76
CA THR A 49 3.71 28.96 -4.57
C THR A 49 5.23 28.93 -4.41
N LYS A 50 5.85 30.10 -4.21
CA LYS A 50 7.29 30.19 -3.98
C LYS A 50 7.60 29.91 -2.51
N LEU A 51 8.14 28.73 -2.26
CA LEU A 51 8.71 28.33 -0.96
C LEU A 51 10.24 28.46 -1.00
N PRO A 52 10.94 28.43 0.16
CA PRO A 52 12.41 28.46 0.19
C PRO A 52 13.09 27.17 -0.32
N PHE A 53 12.33 26.27 -0.94
CA PHE A 53 12.75 25.01 -1.56
C PHE A 53 11.84 24.72 -2.76
N ASP A 54 12.31 23.89 -3.67
CA ASP A 54 11.64 23.53 -4.94
C ASP A 54 10.89 22.20 -4.87
N ARG A 55 11.21 21.35 -3.90
CA ARG A 55 10.57 20.04 -3.68
C ARG A 55 10.60 19.61 -2.22
N VAL A 56 9.68 18.72 -1.89
CA VAL A 56 9.64 18.03 -0.60
C VAL A 56 10.22 16.61 -0.76
N ILE A 57 11.10 16.20 0.16
CA ILE A 57 11.66 14.84 0.21
C ILE A 57 11.13 14.16 1.47
N LYS A 58 10.35 13.08 1.29
CA LYS A 58 9.74 12.31 2.38
C LYS A 58 10.72 11.28 2.95
N ALA A 59 11.65 11.73 3.78
CA ALA A 59 12.62 10.88 4.49
C ALA A 59 12.09 10.31 5.83
N ASN A 60 10.77 10.29 6.03
CA ASN A 60 10.12 9.89 7.28
C ASN A 60 9.83 8.38 7.36
N ILE A 61 9.88 7.67 6.23
CA ILE A 61 9.65 6.22 6.14
C ILE A 61 10.74 5.58 5.29
N GLY A 62 11.12 4.36 5.62
CA GLY A 62 12.11 3.56 4.88
C GLY A 62 11.58 3.04 3.54
N ASP A 63 11.10 3.93 2.66
CA ASP A 63 10.74 3.58 1.29
C ASP A 63 11.91 3.87 0.35
N ALA A 64 12.80 2.88 0.23
CA ALA A 64 14.01 3.00 -0.57
C ALA A 64 13.70 3.27 -2.06
N HIS A 65 12.62 2.70 -2.60
CA HIS A 65 12.22 2.94 -3.99
C HIS A 65 11.73 4.37 -4.20
N ALA A 66 10.93 4.92 -3.28
CA ALA A 66 10.54 6.33 -3.31
C ALA A 66 11.76 7.27 -3.22
N MET A 67 12.83 6.83 -2.56
CA MET A 67 14.11 7.55 -2.47
C MET A 67 15.07 7.29 -3.65
N GLY A 68 14.62 6.61 -4.70
CA GLY A 68 15.39 6.45 -5.94
C GLY A 68 16.24 5.18 -6.02
N GLN A 69 16.11 4.24 -5.07
CA GLN A 69 16.73 2.93 -5.21
C GLN A 69 16.18 2.24 -6.46
N THR A 70 17.08 1.82 -7.34
CA THR A 70 16.69 1.05 -8.53
C THR A 70 16.22 -0.35 -8.10
N PRO A 71 15.02 -0.80 -8.54
CA PRO A 71 14.56 -2.14 -8.22
C PRO A 71 15.48 -3.24 -8.75
N ILE A 72 15.60 -4.34 -8.01
CA ILE A 72 16.43 -5.48 -8.43
C ILE A 72 15.73 -6.23 -9.56
N THR A 73 16.35 -6.24 -10.75
CA THR A 73 15.81 -6.84 -11.98
C THR A 73 15.39 -8.30 -11.80
N PHE A 74 16.28 -9.13 -11.24
CA PHE A 74 16.01 -10.56 -11.04
C PHE A 74 14.72 -10.81 -10.25
N ILE A 75 14.51 -10.07 -9.15
CA ILE A 75 13.32 -10.21 -8.30
C ILE A 75 12.05 -9.85 -9.09
N ARG A 76 12.08 -8.74 -9.85
CA ARG A 76 10.92 -8.31 -10.65
C ARG A 76 10.57 -9.32 -11.73
N GLN A 77 11.58 -9.86 -12.40
CA GLN A 77 11.40 -10.85 -13.46
C GLN A 77 10.82 -12.16 -12.91
N VAL A 78 11.32 -12.64 -11.76
CA VAL A 78 10.76 -13.82 -11.09
C VAL A 78 9.30 -13.59 -10.70
N ILE A 79 8.98 -12.44 -10.08
CA ILE A 79 7.60 -12.11 -9.73
C ILE A 79 6.70 -12.15 -10.98
N ALA A 80 7.11 -11.50 -12.07
CA ALA A 80 6.35 -11.49 -13.32
C ALA A 80 6.08 -12.90 -13.84
N CYS A 81 7.10 -13.76 -13.92
CA CYS A 81 6.96 -15.14 -14.38
C CYS A 81 6.11 -16.01 -13.44
N THR A 82 6.10 -15.74 -12.13
CA THR A 82 5.23 -16.47 -11.20
C THR A 82 3.78 -16.02 -11.31
N THR A 83 3.53 -14.72 -11.51
CA THR A 83 2.16 -14.16 -11.64
C THR A 83 1.53 -14.48 -13.00
N ASP A 84 2.34 -14.54 -14.06
CA ASP A 84 1.93 -14.99 -15.39
C ASP A 84 2.87 -16.08 -15.91
N PRO A 85 2.57 -17.37 -15.63
CA PRO A 85 3.40 -18.48 -16.07
C PRO A 85 3.49 -18.64 -17.60
N SER A 86 2.64 -17.97 -18.39
CA SER A 86 2.75 -18.00 -19.86
C SER A 86 4.09 -17.40 -20.33
N LEU A 87 4.65 -16.47 -19.56
CA LEU A 87 5.93 -15.81 -19.83
C LEU A 87 7.12 -16.78 -19.82
N LEU A 88 7.02 -17.92 -19.14
CA LEU A 88 8.08 -18.94 -19.09
C LEU A 88 8.38 -19.55 -20.47
N LYS A 89 7.39 -19.53 -21.38
CA LYS A 89 7.51 -20.04 -22.75
C LYS A 89 8.19 -19.06 -23.71
N THR A 90 8.39 -17.81 -23.29
CA THR A 90 9.02 -16.78 -24.11
C THR A 90 10.55 -16.80 -23.98
N ASN A 91 11.26 -16.13 -24.88
CA ASN A 91 12.71 -15.90 -24.77
C ASN A 91 13.05 -14.56 -24.09
N LEU A 92 12.08 -13.90 -23.44
CA LEU A 92 12.25 -12.57 -22.84
C LEU A 92 13.02 -12.58 -21.52
N TYR A 93 13.05 -13.74 -20.83
CA TYR A 93 13.62 -13.86 -19.50
C TYR A 93 14.82 -14.82 -19.48
N PRO A 94 15.87 -14.49 -18.70
CA PRO A 94 16.99 -15.37 -18.43
C PRO A 94 16.57 -16.75 -17.89
N GLU A 95 17.40 -17.76 -18.12
CA GLU A 95 17.07 -19.14 -17.72
C GLU A 95 17.03 -19.31 -16.19
N ASP A 96 17.91 -18.65 -15.46
CA ASP A 96 17.94 -18.66 -13.99
C ASP A 96 16.66 -18.06 -13.37
N VAL A 97 16.07 -17.03 -14.01
CA VAL A 97 14.76 -16.49 -13.64
C VAL A 97 13.66 -17.54 -13.81
N LYS A 98 13.62 -18.21 -14.97
CA LYS A 98 12.60 -19.23 -15.26
C LYS A 98 12.70 -20.41 -14.30
N GLN A 99 13.92 -20.89 -14.06
CA GLN A 99 14.19 -21.95 -13.10
C GLN A 99 13.72 -21.56 -11.70
N LYS A 100 14.01 -20.33 -11.26
CA LYS A 100 13.56 -19.84 -9.96
C LYS A 100 12.03 -19.75 -9.88
N ALA A 101 11.37 -19.24 -10.92
CA ALA A 101 9.91 -19.14 -10.97
C ALA A 101 9.24 -20.53 -10.96
N LEU A 102 9.74 -21.48 -11.76
CA LEU A 102 9.26 -22.87 -11.77
C LEU A 102 9.43 -23.55 -10.40
N SER A 103 10.58 -23.34 -9.75
CA SER A 103 10.83 -23.85 -8.40
C SER A 103 9.83 -23.30 -7.37
N LEU A 104 9.50 -22.01 -7.45
CA LEU A 104 8.51 -21.39 -6.56
C LEU A 104 7.10 -21.93 -6.82
N LEU A 105 6.66 -21.99 -8.09
CA LEU A 105 5.35 -22.52 -8.45
C LEU A 105 5.20 -23.99 -8.03
N GLY A 106 6.24 -24.81 -8.24
CA GLY A 106 6.24 -26.22 -7.83
C GLY A 106 6.17 -26.44 -6.30
N ALA A 107 6.56 -25.44 -5.50
CA ALA A 107 6.40 -25.47 -4.05
C ALA A 107 4.99 -25.06 -3.58
N CYS A 108 4.18 -24.48 -4.46
CA CYS A 108 2.80 -24.08 -4.17
C CYS A 108 1.82 -25.20 -4.57
N GLY A 109 0.84 -25.48 -3.70
CA GLY A 109 -0.26 -26.38 -4.02
C GLY A 109 -1.03 -25.86 -5.25
N GLY A 110 -1.19 -26.71 -6.27
CA GLY A 110 -1.84 -26.31 -7.52
C GLY A 110 -0.94 -25.54 -8.51
N GLY A 111 0.34 -25.32 -8.21
CA GLY A 111 1.29 -24.73 -9.17
C GLY A 111 1.05 -23.24 -9.44
N SER A 112 0.48 -22.51 -8.48
CA SER A 112 0.06 -21.10 -8.64
C SER A 112 0.50 -20.24 -7.47
N VAL A 113 0.82 -18.97 -7.73
CA VAL A 113 0.94 -17.93 -6.70
C VAL A 113 -0.39 -17.18 -6.62
N GLY A 114 -1.11 -17.32 -5.51
CA GLY A 114 -2.45 -16.77 -5.34
C GLY A 114 -3.43 -17.81 -4.78
N LEU A 115 -4.69 -17.40 -4.61
CA LEU A 115 -5.79 -18.28 -4.22
C LEU A 115 -6.33 -19.06 -5.42
#